data_AF-A0A1I3LXU6-F1
#
_entry.id   AF-A0A1I3LXU6-F1
#
_cell.length_a   1.000
_cell.length_b   1.000
_cell.length_c   1.000
_cell.angle_alpha   90.00
_cell.angle_beta   90.00
_cell.angle_gamma   90.00
#
_symmetry.space_group_name_H-M   'P 1'
#
loop_
_entity.id
_entity.type
_entity.pdbx_description
1 polymer ?
#
loop_
_entity_poly.entity_id
_entity_poly.type
_entity_poly.pdbx_seq_one_letter_code
_entity_poly.pdbx_strand_id
1 'polypeptide(L)'
;MPKMFVVSKKQLRLVCLLLLAIAFAAVCLKWTASRDAMSAPRETRAFELVTGEFKTTTKDGKELEVYRWDPASIVVHKGEAVELRITGVNGASHPFVIHELGVKGEVNKGQTTVVRFTAEQRGTFAIECLTHTSLANGGPMVGYITVL
;
A
#
# COMPACT_ATOMS: atom_id res chain seq x y z
N MET A 1 -43.91 -19.00 51.49
CA MET A 1 -43.95 -20.37 50.95
C MET A 1 -42.92 -20.49 49.83
N PRO A 2 -41.85 -21.30 49.98
CA PRO A 2 -40.85 -21.44 48.92
C PRO A 2 -41.45 -22.29 47.77
N LYS A 3 -41.40 -21.76 46.54
CA LYS A 3 -41.80 -22.49 45.34
C LYS A 3 -40.69 -23.47 44.97
N MET A 4 -40.90 -24.75 45.25
CA MET A 4 -40.00 -25.84 44.86
C MET A 4 -40.19 -26.12 43.36
N PHE A 5 -39.20 -25.79 42.53
CA PHE A 5 -39.24 -26.03 41.09
C PHE A 5 -38.55 -27.36 40.78
N VAL A 6 -39.33 -28.38 40.41
CA VAL A 6 -38.81 -29.73 40.08
C VAL A 6 -38.35 -29.74 38.62
N VAL A 7 -37.04 -29.76 38.40
CA VAL A 7 -36.44 -29.84 37.05
C VAL A 7 -36.32 -31.31 36.63
N SER A 8 -36.98 -31.69 35.52
CA SER A 8 -36.88 -33.04 34.96
C SER A 8 -35.62 -33.21 34.08
N LYS A 9 -35.12 -34.44 33.95
CA LYS A 9 -33.99 -34.78 33.05
C LYS A 9 -34.25 -34.37 31.58
N LYS A 10 -35.51 -34.32 31.15
CA LYS A 10 -35.91 -33.87 29.81
C LYS A 10 -35.77 -32.35 29.66
N GLN A 11 -36.15 -31.58 30.69
CA GLN A 11 -35.95 -30.13 30.72
C GLN A 11 -34.47 -29.76 30.72
N LEU A 12 -33.62 -30.51 31.45
CA LEU A 12 -32.18 -30.30 31.43
C LEU A 12 -31.56 -30.54 30.04
N ARG A 13 -31.98 -31.62 29.34
CA ARG A 13 -31.54 -31.90 27.95
C ARG A 13 -31.96 -30.78 26.99
N LEU A 14 -33.19 -30.28 27.14
CA LEU A 14 -33.70 -29.19 26.31
C LEU A 14 -32.90 -27.90 26.51
N VAL A 15 -32.58 -27.57 27.76
CA VAL A 15 -31.74 -26.41 28.09
C VAL A 15 -30.32 -26.57 27.52
N CYS A 16 -29.70 -27.74 27.63
CA CYS A 16 -28.38 -27.98 27.03
C CYS A 16 -28.41 -27.85 25.50
N LEU A 17 -29.44 -28.37 24.82
CA LEU A 17 -29.59 -28.23 23.36
C LEU A 17 -29.79 -26.77 22.95
N LEU A 18 -30.58 -26.01 23.71
CA LEU A 18 -30.74 -24.57 23.50
C LEU A 18 -29.42 -23.82 23.65
N LEU A 19 -28.65 -24.11 24.70
CA LEU A 19 -27.34 -23.49 24.93
C LEU A 19 -26.36 -23.82 23.80
N LEU A 20 -26.35 -25.06 23.31
CA LEU A 20 -25.54 -25.47 22.15
C LEU A 20 -25.95 -24.74 20.87
N ALA A 21 -27.25 -24.61 20.61
CA ALA A 21 -27.74 -23.89 19.44
C ALA A 21 -27.38 -22.39 19.49
N ILE A 22 -27.47 -21.76 20.67
CA ILE A 22 -27.06 -20.36 20.88
C ILE A 22 -25.56 -20.20 20.67
N ALA A 23 -24.73 -21.10 21.22
CA ALA A 23 -23.29 -21.08 21.03
C ALA A 23 -22.91 -21.25 19.55
N PHE A 24 -23.56 -22.17 18.85
CA PHE A 24 -23.35 -22.39 17.42
C PHE A 24 -23.74 -21.16 16.60
N ALA A 25 -24.91 -20.58 16.85
CA ALA A 25 -25.34 -19.33 16.21
C ALA A 25 -24.36 -18.18 16.46
N ALA A 26 -23.85 -18.05 17.68
CA ALA A 26 -22.84 -17.04 18.01
C ALA A 26 -21.51 -17.26 17.26
N VAL A 27 -21.07 -18.51 17.10
CA VAL A 27 -19.89 -18.86 16.30
C VAL A 27 -20.13 -18.52 14.83
N CYS A 28 -21.27 -18.89 14.26
CA CYS A 28 -21.62 -18.56 12.88
C CYS A 28 -21.64 -17.04 12.64
N LEU A 29 -22.27 -16.28 13.54
CA LEU A 29 -22.33 -14.81 13.46
C LEU A 29 -20.94 -14.16 13.54
N LYS A 30 -20.07 -14.65 14.42
CA LYS A 30 -18.68 -14.18 14.50
C LYS A 30 -17.88 -14.53 13.26
N TRP A 31 -18.13 -15.71 12.69
CA TRP A 31 -17.46 -16.16 11.47
C TRP A 31 -17.85 -15.30 10.26
N THR A 32 -19.14 -15.01 10.08
CA THR A 32 -19.62 -14.15 8.98
C THR A 32 -19.07 -12.73 9.10
N ALA A 33 -19.14 -12.13 10.29
CA ALA A 33 -18.59 -10.80 10.54
C ALA A 33 -17.07 -10.70 10.24
N SER A 34 -16.32 -11.76 10.54
CA SER A 34 -14.88 -11.82 10.24
C SER A 34 -14.60 -11.87 8.73
N ARG A 35 -15.44 -12.58 7.96
CA ARG A 35 -15.32 -12.62 6.49
C ARG A 35 -15.68 -11.28 5.88
N ASP A 36 -16.73 -10.63 6.39
CA ASP A 36 -17.16 -9.31 5.91
C ASP A 36 -16.05 -8.27 6.12
N ALA A 37 -15.40 -8.29 7.30
CA ALA A 37 -14.25 -7.43 7.60
C ALA A 37 -13.03 -7.69 6.70
N MET A 38 -12.82 -8.94 6.26
CA MET A 38 -11.76 -9.28 5.29
C MET A 38 -12.11 -8.92 3.85
N SER A 39 -13.41 -8.83 3.52
CA SER A 39 -13.90 -8.46 2.19
C SER A 39 -14.14 -6.96 1.99
N ALA A 40 -14.08 -6.17 3.08
CA ALA A 40 -14.16 -4.72 2.97
C ALA A 40 -13.02 -4.22 2.07
N PRO A 41 -13.29 -3.36 1.06
CA PRO A 41 -12.25 -2.77 0.25
C PRO A 41 -11.24 -2.07 1.17
N ARG A 42 -9.99 -2.52 1.17
CA ARG A 42 -8.91 -1.73 1.78
C ARG A 42 -8.91 -0.37 1.09
N GLU A 43 -9.13 0.70 1.84
CA GLU A 43 -9.00 2.05 1.30
C GLU A 43 -7.64 2.16 0.62
N THR A 44 -7.67 2.45 -0.68
CA THR A 44 -6.45 2.59 -1.46
C THR A 44 -5.84 3.94 -1.11
N ARG A 45 -4.64 3.93 -0.54
CA ARG A 45 -3.93 5.16 -0.23
C ARG A 45 -3.19 5.65 -1.46
N ALA A 46 -3.58 6.82 -1.93
CA ALA A 46 -2.93 7.49 -3.05
C ALA A 46 -1.76 8.36 -2.57
N PHE A 47 -0.66 8.32 -3.30
CA PHE A 47 0.48 9.22 -3.16
C PHE A 47 0.70 9.97 -4.46
N GLU A 48 0.76 11.29 -4.34
CA GLU A 48 1.08 12.18 -5.46
C GLU A 48 2.59 12.45 -5.45
N LEU A 49 3.24 12.19 -6.57
CA LEU A 49 4.65 12.47 -6.82
C LEU A 49 4.79 13.28 -8.11
N VAL A 50 5.87 14.03 -8.22
CA VAL A 50 6.26 14.77 -9.43
C VAL A 50 7.72 14.48 -9.82
N THR A 51 8.07 14.73 -11.08
CA THR A 51 9.47 14.77 -11.51
C THR A 51 10.07 16.16 -11.31
N GLY A 52 11.11 16.26 -10.47
CA GLY A 52 11.87 17.49 -10.22
C GLY A 52 13.17 17.53 -11.03
N GLU A 53 13.62 18.73 -11.36
CA GLU A 53 14.91 19.01 -12.00
C GLU A 53 15.66 20.07 -11.19
N PHE A 54 16.94 19.82 -10.91
CA PHE A 54 17.86 20.79 -10.37
C PHE A 54 18.93 21.08 -11.40
N LYS A 55 19.10 22.35 -11.74
CA LYS A 55 20.08 22.80 -12.72
C LYS A 55 21.04 23.83 -12.10
N THR A 56 22.32 23.70 -12.37
CA THR A 56 23.36 24.65 -11.95
C THR A 56 24.48 24.73 -12.98
N THR A 57 25.34 25.74 -12.85
CA THR A 57 26.50 25.94 -13.72
C THR A 57 27.76 25.97 -12.86
N THR A 58 28.73 25.14 -13.21
CA THR A 58 30.05 25.11 -12.56
C THR A 58 30.86 26.37 -12.86
N LYS A 59 31.93 26.60 -12.08
CA LYS A 59 32.84 27.73 -12.30
C LYS A 59 33.46 27.74 -13.70
N ASP A 60 33.65 26.56 -14.29
CA ASP A 60 34.22 26.39 -15.63
C ASP A 60 33.15 26.50 -16.74
N GLY A 61 31.92 26.90 -16.41
CA GLY A 61 30.83 27.10 -17.36
C GLY A 61 30.07 25.83 -17.76
N LYS A 62 30.44 24.67 -17.24
CA LYS A 62 29.71 23.40 -17.50
C LYS A 62 28.40 23.36 -16.72
N GLU A 63 27.30 23.07 -17.42
CA GLU A 63 26.00 22.82 -16.80
C GLU A 63 25.96 21.44 -16.11
N LEU A 64 25.33 21.40 -14.93
CA LEU A 64 24.98 20.19 -14.21
C LEU A 64 23.47 20.18 -14.01
N GLU A 65 22.86 19.06 -14.33
CA GLU A 65 21.43 18.85 -14.24
C GLU A 65 21.20 17.52 -13.53
N VAL A 66 20.26 17.47 -12.58
CA VAL A 66 19.85 16.21 -11.93
C VAL A 66 18.35 16.15 -11.77
N TYR A 67 17.80 14.96 -12.00
CA TYR A 67 16.39 14.65 -11.90
C TYR A 67 16.08 13.86 -10.64
N ARG A 68 14.92 14.14 -10.03
CA ARG A 68 14.47 13.51 -8.78
C ARG A 68 12.99 13.18 -8.83
N TRP A 69 12.60 12.14 -8.11
CA TRP A 69 11.21 11.99 -7.70
C TRP A 69 10.96 12.87 -6.48
N ASP A 70 9.84 13.58 -6.44
CA ASP A 70 9.45 14.39 -5.29
C ASP A 70 7.99 14.08 -4.88
N PRO A 71 7.72 13.70 -3.63
CA PRO A 71 8.70 13.40 -2.58
C PRO A 71 9.62 12.24 -2.96
N ALA A 72 10.88 12.31 -2.52
CA ALA A 72 11.87 11.26 -2.74
C ALA A 72 11.65 10.03 -1.83
N SER A 73 10.76 10.11 -0.83
CA SER A 73 10.42 8.96 -0.02
C SER A 73 8.97 9.03 0.48
N ILE A 74 8.34 7.86 0.54
CA ILE A 74 7.02 7.66 1.13
C ILE A 74 7.05 6.49 2.12
N VAL A 75 6.11 6.51 3.07
CA VAL A 75 5.97 5.46 4.08
C VAL A 75 4.56 4.88 4.01
N VAL A 76 4.47 3.56 3.95
CA VAL A 76 3.23 2.76 3.89
C VAL A 76 3.29 1.64 4.93
N HIS A 77 2.15 1.02 5.23
CA HIS A 77 2.10 -0.14 6.13
C HIS A 77 1.99 -1.46 5.37
N LYS A 78 2.52 -2.54 5.95
CA LYS A 78 2.35 -3.89 5.40
C LYS A 78 0.85 -4.21 5.18
N GLY A 79 0.52 -4.68 3.99
CA GLY A 79 -0.83 -5.04 3.53
C GLY A 79 -1.64 -3.87 2.97
N GLU A 80 -1.12 -2.65 2.99
CA GLU A 80 -1.82 -1.48 2.46
C GLU A 80 -1.94 -1.57 0.92
N ALA A 81 -3.10 -1.18 0.40
CA ALA A 81 -3.29 -0.99 -1.04
C ALA A 81 -2.79 0.41 -1.40
N VAL A 82 -1.75 0.47 -2.24
CA VAL A 82 -1.03 1.70 -2.58
C VAL A 82 -1.28 2.06 -4.03
N GLU A 83 -1.56 3.34 -4.28
CA GLU A 83 -1.60 3.95 -5.61
C GLU A 83 -0.56 5.07 -5.70
N LEU A 84 0.42 4.92 -6.57
CA LEU A 84 1.36 5.99 -6.88
C LEU A 84 0.89 6.72 -8.13
N ARG A 85 0.77 8.04 -8.03
CA ARG A 85 0.44 8.94 -9.12
C ARG A 85 1.62 9.85 -9.35
N ILE A 86 2.37 9.59 -10.42
CA ILE A 86 3.59 10.31 -10.71
C ILE A 86 3.36 11.22 -11.91
N THR A 87 3.43 12.53 -11.70
CA THR A 87 3.22 13.53 -12.75
C THR A 87 4.56 14.03 -13.29
N GLY A 88 4.77 13.87 -14.60
CA GLY A 88 5.97 14.35 -15.28
C GLY A 88 5.95 15.87 -15.44
N VAL A 89 6.68 16.60 -14.62
CA VAL A 89 6.81 18.07 -14.72
C VAL A 89 8.06 18.44 -15.50
N ASN A 90 9.19 17.84 -15.15
CA ASN A 90 10.49 18.03 -15.79
C ASN A 90 10.97 16.76 -16.48
N GLY A 91 11.91 16.90 -17.43
CA GLY A 91 12.41 15.82 -18.28
C GLY A 91 11.37 15.34 -19.30
N ALA A 92 11.83 14.69 -20.38
CA ALA A 92 10.93 14.22 -21.44
C ALA A 92 10.21 12.92 -21.06
N SER A 93 10.96 11.93 -20.59
CA SER A 93 10.47 10.63 -20.15
C SER A 93 11.36 10.04 -19.04
N HIS A 94 10.70 9.37 -18.09
CA HIS A 94 11.31 8.67 -16.97
C HIS A 94 10.74 7.25 -16.85
N PRO A 95 11.24 6.28 -17.65
CA PRO A 95 11.00 4.86 -17.40
C PRO A 95 11.53 4.50 -16.01
N PHE A 96 10.76 3.73 -15.25
CA PHE A 96 11.12 3.32 -13.90
C PHE A 96 10.73 1.89 -13.57
N VAL A 97 11.41 1.34 -12.57
CA VAL A 97 11.15 0.02 -12.00
C VAL A 97 11.20 0.07 -10.47
N ILE A 98 10.38 -0.76 -9.83
CA ILE A 98 10.46 -1.11 -8.42
C ILE A 98 10.61 -2.64 -8.36
N HIS A 99 11.86 -3.09 -8.30
CA HIS A 99 12.24 -4.48 -8.59
C HIS A 99 11.51 -5.50 -7.72
N GLU A 100 11.54 -5.31 -6.41
CA GLU A 100 11.01 -6.26 -5.42
C GLU A 100 9.47 -6.26 -5.39
N LEU A 101 8.83 -5.18 -5.86
CA LEU A 101 7.37 -5.10 -5.98
C LEU A 101 6.87 -5.52 -7.38
N GLY A 102 7.76 -5.80 -8.33
CA GLY A 102 7.41 -6.17 -9.70
C GLY A 102 6.69 -5.05 -10.47
N VAL A 103 6.83 -3.80 -10.03
CA VAL A 103 6.16 -2.64 -10.63
C VAL A 103 7.09 -1.99 -11.65
N LYS A 104 6.56 -1.63 -12.81
CA LYS A 104 7.25 -0.86 -13.84
C LYS A 104 6.31 0.17 -14.44
N GLY A 105 6.86 1.26 -14.94
CA GLY A 105 6.10 2.31 -15.60
C GLY A 105 6.99 3.28 -16.33
N GLU A 106 6.38 4.25 -16.99
CA GLU A 106 7.08 5.35 -17.66
C GLU A 106 6.30 6.63 -17.40
N VAL A 107 7.00 7.66 -16.96
CA VAL A 107 6.42 8.99 -16.69
C VAL A 107 6.84 9.93 -17.80
N ASN A 108 5.86 10.44 -18.55
CA ASN A 108 6.08 11.40 -19.64
C ASN A 108 5.75 12.82 -19.18
N LYS A 109 6.44 13.80 -19.76
CA LYS A 109 6.18 15.22 -19.49
C LYS A 109 4.72 15.59 -19.75
N GLY A 110 4.09 16.27 -18.81
CA GLY A 110 2.70 16.70 -18.85
C GLY A 110 1.67 15.59 -18.60
N GLN A 111 2.10 14.38 -18.26
CA GLN A 111 1.21 13.24 -18.01
C GLN A 111 1.37 12.72 -16.58
N THR A 112 0.28 12.16 -16.05
CA THR A 112 0.28 11.42 -14.78
C THR A 112 0.25 9.93 -15.04
N THR A 113 1.29 9.24 -14.60
CA THR A 113 1.37 7.78 -14.65
C THR A 113 0.88 7.21 -13.31
N VAL A 114 -0.05 6.27 -13.38
CA VAL A 114 -0.64 5.64 -12.19
C VAL A 114 -0.22 4.18 -12.12
N VAL A 115 0.39 3.78 -10.99
CA VAL A 115 0.71 2.39 -10.69
C VAL A 115 0.10 1.99 -9.35
N ARG A 116 -0.37 0.74 -9.26
CA ARG A 116 -1.03 0.20 -8.07
C ARG A 116 -0.35 -1.08 -7.63
N PHE A 117 -0.16 -1.24 -6.32
CA PHE A 117 0.39 -2.45 -5.73
C PHE A 117 -0.10 -2.63 -4.30
N THR A 118 0.09 -3.83 -3.75
CA THR A 118 -0.16 -4.10 -2.33
C THR A 118 1.19 -4.28 -1.62
N ALA A 119 1.40 -3.56 -0.52
CA ALA A 119 2.66 -3.56 0.21
C ALA A 119 2.82 -4.82 1.08
N GLU A 120 3.00 -5.99 0.47
CA GLU A 120 2.97 -7.28 1.18
C GLU A 120 4.25 -7.61 1.97
N GLN A 121 5.36 -6.94 1.68
CA GLN A 121 6.66 -7.22 2.29
C GLN A 121 7.19 -5.98 3.00
N ARG A 122 7.67 -6.15 4.23
CA ARG A 122 8.37 -5.07 4.97
C ARG A 122 9.74 -4.85 4.36
N GLY A 123 10.18 -3.60 4.32
CA GLY A 123 11.47 -3.23 3.74
C GLY A 123 11.43 -1.85 3.10
N THR A 124 12.54 -1.50 2.46
CA THR A 124 12.67 -0.26 1.68
C THR A 124 12.90 -0.65 0.22
N PHE A 125 12.02 -0.15 -0.66
CA PHE A 125 12.00 -0.47 -2.08
C PHE A 125 12.29 0.77 -2.91
N ALA A 126 13.18 0.64 -3.90
CA ALA A 126 13.63 1.75 -4.71
C ALA A 126 12.74 1.95 -5.94
N ILE A 127 12.34 3.20 -6.19
CA ILE A 127 11.76 3.65 -7.47
C ILE A 127 12.92 4.13 -8.32
N GLU A 128 13.46 3.25 -9.15
CA GLU A 128 14.67 3.52 -9.95
C GLU A 128 14.30 4.01 -11.33
N CYS A 129 14.75 5.21 -11.71
CA CYS A 129 14.67 5.65 -13.09
C CYS A 129 15.74 4.95 -13.94
N LEU A 130 15.34 4.41 -15.09
CA LEU A 130 16.23 3.72 -16.02
C LEU A 130 17.00 4.68 -16.94
N THR A 131 16.54 5.93 -17.07
CA THR A 131 17.21 6.96 -17.88
C THR A 131 18.29 7.69 -17.09
N HIS A 132 18.02 8.05 -15.83
CA HIS A 132 18.88 8.92 -15.01
C HIS A 132 19.53 8.12 -13.89
N THR A 133 20.46 7.22 -14.24
CA THR A 133 21.04 6.22 -13.31
C THR A 133 22.28 6.72 -12.55
N SER A 134 22.91 7.81 -12.97
CA SER A 134 24.19 8.30 -12.46
C SER A 134 24.34 9.81 -12.69
N LEU A 135 25.35 10.45 -12.08
CA LEU A 135 25.61 11.87 -12.35
C LEU A 135 25.90 12.18 -13.83
N ALA A 136 26.39 11.21 -14.61
CA ALA A 136 26.71 11.41 -16.03
C ALA A 136 25.47 11.56 -16.93
N ASN A 137 24.32 11.06 -16.47
CA ASN A 137 23.02 11.13 -17.15
C ASN A 137 21.95 11.77 -16.24
N GLY A 138 22.34 12.78 -15.45
CA GLY A 138 21.42 13.58 -14.66
C GLY A 138 20.72 12.85 -13.50
N GLY A 139 21.37 11.84 -12.93
CA GLY A 139 20.89 11.04 -11.81
C GLY A 139 21.83 11.05 -10.59
N PRO A 140 21.75 10.03 -9.70
CA PRO A 140 20.79 8.92 -9.75
C PRO A 140 19.39 9.39 -9.37
N MET A 141 18.40 9.19 -10.22
CA MET A 141 17.01 9.51 -9.92
C MET A 141 16.36 8.29 -9.25
N VAL A 142 16.42 8.29 -7.92
CA VAL A 142 15.91 7.23 -7.05
C VAL A 142 15.00 7.82 -5.98
N GLY A 143 13.91 7.11 -5.69
CA GLY A 143 12.99 7.39 -4.60
C GLY A 143 12.75 6.12 -3.79
N TYR A 144 12.22 6.23 -2.58
CA TYR A 144 12.11 5.10 -1.66
C TYR A 144 10.72 4.93 -1.06
N ILE A 145 10.19 3.73 -1.16
CA ILE A 145 8.96 3.30 -0.49
C ILE A 145 9.37 2.47 0.71
N THR A 146 9.14 2.99 1.93
CA THR A 146 9.38 2.23 3.16
C THR A 146 8.09 1.59 3.62
N VAL A 147 8.06 0.27 3.65
CA VAL A 147 6.94 -0.53 4.16
C VAL A 147 7.23 -0.91 5.60
N LEU A 148 6.49 -0.29 6.52
CA LEU A 148 6.58 -0.54 7.96
C LEU A 148 5.84 -1.80 8.39
#